data_AF-A0A2G0WHE5-F1
#
_entry.id   AF-A0A2G0WHE5-F1
#
_cell.length_a   1.000
_cell.length_b   1.000
_cell.length_c   1.000
_cell.angle_alpha   90.00
_cell.angle_beta   90.00
_cell.angle_gamma   90.00
#
_symmetry.space_group_name_H-M   'P 1'
#
loop_
_entity.id
_entity.type
_entity.pdbx_description
1 polymer ?
#
loop_
_entity_poly.entity_id
_entity_poly.type
_entity_poly.pdbx_seq_one_letter_code
_entity_poly.pdbx_strand_id
1 'polypeptide(L)'
;MRHYMVLIALVLFFVGESVKADERYLQGRLIQGPYKTAVVDGGELSVLETGDEEFPVSLVLDVIGADGVKTRQLVDKYDVAGSSPKVESIFFYPVKGKINVLTLVSWELTSRGDGTYGTLYQVFGYYKKSNNTLSANKLIEFDGRLGGIEGFQSGVPQSFKYKNAAAIKAYLKAQ
;
A
#
# COMPACT_ATOMS: atom_id res chain seq x y z
N MET A 1 -43.83 -28.19 -24.31
CA MET A 1 -42.75 -29.05 -24.81
C MET A 1 -41.55 -28.89 -23.91
N ARG A 2 -40.98 -30.02 -23.52
CA ARG A 2 -39.86 -30.21 -22.59
C ARG A 2 -38.53 -29.89 -23.30
N HIS A 3 -37.48 -29.63 -22.52
CA HIS A 3 -36.03 -29.74 -22.83
C HIS A 3 -35.30 -28.49 -23.37
N TYR A 4 -34.07 -28.12 -22.98
CA TYR A 4 -33.03 -28.70 -22.11
C TYR A 4 -32.25 -27.58 -21.37
N MET A 5 -31.79 -27.92 -20.18
CA MET A 5 -30.76 -27.28 -19.37
C MET A 5 -29.38 -27.44 -20.04
N VAL A 6 -28.60 -26.37 -20.18
CA VAL A 6 -27.14 -26.46 -20.32
C VAL A 6 -26.51 -25.43 -19.37
N LEU A 7 -26.03 -25.96 -18.26
CA LEU A 7 -25.17 -25.30 -17.28
C LEU A 7 -23.75 -25.34 -17.84
N ILE A 8 -23.18 -24.20 -18.24
CA ILE A 8 -21.74 -24.09 -18.50
C ILE A 8 -21.11 -23.52 -17.23
N ALA A 9 -20.67 -24.44 -16.36
CA ALA A 9 -19.76 -24.12 -15.28
C ALA A 9 -18.36 -23.95 -15.87
N LEU A 10 -17.93 -22.70 -16.03
CA LEU A 10 -16.56 -22.39 -16.44
C LEU A 10 -15.73 -22.21 -15.16
N VAL A 11 -15.31 -23.34 -14.59
CA VAL A 11 -14.32 -23.37 -13.50
C VAL A 11 -12.95 -23.30 -14.15
N LEU A 12 -12.38 -22.10 -14.24
CA LEU A 12 -10.97 -21.93 -14.53
C LEU A 12 -10.18 -22.06 -13.23
N PHE A 13 -9.44 -23.15 -13.13
CA PHE A 13 -8.39 -23.39 -12.15
C PHE A 13 -7.30 -22.30 -12.30
N PHE A 14 -7.29 -21.31 -11.42
CA PHE A 14 -6.10 -20.51 -11.16
C PHE A 14 -5.29 -21.18 -10.06
N VAL A 15 -4.26 -21.94 -10.43
CA VAL A 15 -3.27 -22.42 -9.46
C VAL A 15 -1.88 -22.30 -10.07
N GLY A 16 -1.10 -21.32 -9.59
CA GLY A 16 0.35 -21.45 -9.54
C GLY A 16 1.22 -20.49 -10.35
N GLU A 17 1.04 -19.17 -10.27
CA GLU A 17 2.09 -18.20 -10.70
C GLU A 17 2.47 -17.13 -9.65
N SER A 18 1.83 -17.12 -8.47
CA SER A 18 1.95 -15.98 -7.54
C SER A 18 3.26 -15.94 -6.74
N VAL A 19 3.99 -17.05 -6.58
CA VAL A 19 5.15 -17.09 -5.64
C VAL A 19 6.42 -16.45 -6.23
N LYS A 20 6.68 -16.59 -7.53
CA LYS A 20 7.86 -15.96 -8.18
C LYS A 20 7.70 -14.47 -8.43
N ALA A 21 6.46 -13.99 -8.58
CA ALA A 21 6.16 -12.59 -8.85
C ALA A 21 6.56 -11.68 -7.68
N ASP A 22 6.50 -12.19 -6.44
CA ASP A 22 6.73 -11.38 -5.24
C ASP A 22 8.21 -11.25 -4.87
N GLU A 23 9.06 -12.21 -5.24
CA GLU A 23 10.50 -12.21 -4.90
C GLU A 23 11.26 -11.02 -5.48
N ARG A 24 10.92 -10.59 -6.71
CA ARG A 24 11.60 -9.44 -7.33
C ARG A 24 11.36 -8.14 -6.57
N TYR A 25 10.23 -8.01 -5.88
CA TYR A 25 9.89 -6.84 -5.09
C TYR A 25 10.54 -6.83 -3.70
N LEU A 26 11.25 -7.92 -3.33
CA LEU A 26 12.11 -7.97 -2.14
C LEU A 26 13.50 -7.35 -2.39
N GLN A 27 13.83 -7.11 -3.65
CA GLN A 27 15.11 -6.59 -4.11
C GLN A 27 14.90 -5.24 -4.81
N GLY A 28 15.90 -4.37 -4.72
CA GLY A 28 15.83 -3.05 -5.30
C GLY A 28 16.79 -2.07 -4.63
N ARG A 29 16.85 -0.86 -5.17
CA ARG A 29 17.63 0.23 -4.58
C ARG A 29 16.89 0.73 -3.35
N LEU A 30 17.55 0.73 -2.19
CA LEU A 30 16.99 1.33 -0.98
C LEU A 30 16.80 2.83 -1.18
N ILE A 31 15.57 3.31 -1.05
CA ILE A 31 15.24 4.74 -1.20
C ILE A 31 14.78 5.39 0.11
N GLN A 32 14.23 4.61 1.06
CA GLN A 32 13.91 5.07 2.41
C GLN A 32 14.06 3.94 3.44
N GLY A 33 14.37 4.30 4.68
CA GLY A 33 14.61 3.37 5.78
C GLY A 33 16.08 2.90 5.87
N PRO A 34 16.37 1.86 6.66
CA PRO A 34 15.42 1.09 7.47
C PRO A 34 14.84 1.90 8.64
N TYR A 35 13.54 1.76 8.89
CA TYR A 35 12.84 2.33 10.04
C TYR A 35 12.43 1.22 11.00
N LYS A 36 12.83 1.31 12.27
CA LYS A 36 12.33 0.39 13.29
C LYS A 36 10.81 0.51 13.41
N THR A 37 10.11 -0.62 13.37
CA THR A 37 8.65 -0.64 13.55
C THR A 37 8.25 -0.98 14.96
N ALA A 38 7.21 -0.31 15.46
CA ALA A 38 6.57 -0.63 16.74
C ALA A 38 5.53 -1.76 16.61
N VAL A 39 5.32 -2.30 15.40
CA VAL A 39 4.26 -3.26 15.08
C VAL A 39 4.77 -4.70 15.13
N VAL A 40 6.04 -4.93 14.78
CA VAL A 40 6.70 -6.25 14.78
C VAL A 40 8.02 -6.13 15.54
N ASP A 41 8.18 -6.93 16.59
CA ASP A 41 9.40 -6.95 17.39
C ASP A 41 10.62 -7.34 16.54
N GLY A 42 11.72 -6.58 16.67
CA GLY A 42 12.90 -6.76 15.82
C GLY A 42 12.68 -6.43 14.34
N GLY A 43 11.55 -5.78 14.01
CA GLY A 43 11.15 -5.43 12.66
C GLY A 43 11.72 -4.09 12.17
N GLU A 44 12.12 -4.05 10.90
CA GLU A 44 12.58 -2.86 10.20
C GLU A 44 11.88 -2.73 8.84
N LEU A 45 11.30 -1.57 8.57
CA LEU A 45 10.63 -1.26 7.30
C LEU A 45 11.57 -0.52 6.36
N SER A 46 11.60 -0.92 5.10
CA SER A 46 12.38 -0.25 4.05
C SER A 46 11.52 -0.05 2.81
N VAL A 47 11.76 1.05 2.09
CA VAL A 47 11.15 1.31 0.79
C VAL A 47 12.21 1.10 -0.27
N LEU A 48 11.88 0.27 -1.27
CA LEU A 48 12.77 -0.07 -2.37
C LEU A 48 12.22 0.48 -3.68
N GLU A 49 13.11 0.94 -4.55
CA GLU A 49 12.85 1.11 -5.97
C GLU A 49 13.24 -0.18 -6.69
N THR A 50 12.28 -0.81 -7.37
CA THR A 50 12.37 -2.20 -7.83
C THR A 50 12.77 -2.30 -9.30
N GLY A 51 12.73 -1.19 -10.04
CA GLY A 51 12.95 -1.15 -11.49
C GLY A 51 11.81 -1.73 -12.32
N ASP A 52 10.71 -2.15 -11.69
CA ASP A 52 9.51 -2.59 -12.38
C ASP A 52 8.71 -1.40 -12.90
N GLU A 53 8.17 -1.50 -14.11
CA GLU A 53 7.43 -0.38 -14.74
C GLU A 53 6.03 -0.21 -14.14
N GLU A 54 5.37 -1.31 -13.77
CA GLU A 54 4.01 -1.27 -13.22
C GLU A 54 4.04 -0.99 -11.72
N PHE A 55 4.92 -1.66 -10.96
CA PHE A 55 5.08 -1.51 -9.51
C PHE A 55 6.51 -1.09 -9.12
N PRO A 56 6.94 0.14 -9.45
CA PRO A 56 8.32 0.60 -9.30
C PRO A 56 8.77 0.74 -7.85
N VAL A 57 7.85 0.72 -6.89
CA VAL A 57 8.15 0.90 -5.46
C VAL A 57 7.54 -0.23 -4.64
N SER A 58 8.33 -0.78 -3.72
CA SER A 58 7.85 -1.75 -2.73
C SER A 58 8.14 -1.31 -1.30
N LEU A 59 7.28 -1.75 -0.39
CA LEU A 59 7.48 -1.70 1.05
C LEU A 59 7.85 -3.11 1.51
N VAL A 60 9.00 -3.25 2.17
CA VAL A 60 9.46 -4.52 2.73
C VAL A 60 9.65 -4.44 4.23
N LEU A 61 9.46 -5.57 4.90
CA LEU A 61 9.72 -5.76 6.32
C LEU A 61 10.86 -6.76 6.45
N ASP A 62 11.91 -6.33 7.11
CA ASP A 62 12.93 -7.21 7.63
C ASP A 62 12.63 -7.55 9.10
N VAL A 63 12.71 -8.82 9.49
CA VAL A 63 12.54 -9.27 10.88
C VAL A 63 13.77 -10.05 11.31
N ILE A 64 14.39 -9.61 12.41
CA ILE A 64 15.50 -10.32 13.04
C ILE A 64 14.92 -11.31 14.06
N GLY A 65 15.09 -12.60 13.80
CA GLY A 65 14.68 -13.67 14.72
C GLY A 65 15.53 -13.71 15.99
N ALA A 66 15.06 -14.47 16.99
CA ALA A 66 15.83 -14.68 18.23
C ALA A 66 17.16 -15.42 18.00
N ASP A 67 17.28 -16.13 16.88
CA ASP A 67 18.48 -16.77 16.37
C ASP A 67 19.44 -15.80 15.65
N GLY A 68 19.06 -14.53 15.52
CA GLY A 68 19.80 -13.51 14.79
C GLY A 68 19.63 -13.57 13.28
N VAL A 69 18.80 -14.49 12.76
CA VAL A 69 18.56 -14.62 11.31
C VAL A 69 17.62 -13.52 10.85
N LYS A 70 18.07 -12.76 9.86
CA LYS A 70 17.28 -11.70 9.23
C LYS A 70 16.44 -12.29 8.10
N THR A 71 15.12 -12.19 8.21
CA THR A 71 14.18 -12.60 7.16
C THR A 71 13.54 -11.38 6.54
N ARG A 72 13.47 -11.33 5.20
CA ARG A 72 12.82 -10.24 4.46
C ARG A 72 11.48 -10.71 3.90
N GLN A 73 10.49 -9.84 3.99
CA GLN A 73 9.11 -10.11 3.55
C GLN A 73 8.57 -8.90 2.80
N LEU A 74 7.78 -9.16 1.75
CA LEU A 74 7.04 -8.10 1.05
C LEU A 74 5.86 -7.69 1.93
N VAL A 75 5.71 -6.39 2.15
CA VAL A 75 4.54 -5.83 2.84
C VAL A 75 3.52 -5.37 1.81
N ASP A 76 3.99 -4.60 0.82
CA ASP A 76 3.16 -4.10 -0.27
C ASP A 76 4.00 -3.64 -1.46
N LYS A 77 3.33 -3.38 -2.58
CA LYS A 77 3.90 -2.76 -3.77
C LYS A 77 2.96 -1.69 -4.28
N TYR A 78 3.52 -0.57 -4.73
CA TYR A 78 2.76 0.58 -5.18
C TYR A 78 2.88 0.70 -6.69
N ASP A 79 1.73 0.75 -7.35
CA ASP A 79 1.61 0.87 -8.80
C ASP A 79 1.81 2.31 -9.30
N VAL A 80 2.03 2.45 -10.59
CA VAL A 80 2.04 3.75 -11.29
C VAL A 80 0.62 4.27 -11.46
N ALA A 81 0.40 5.53 -11.05
CA ALA A 81 -0.85 6.26 -11.27
C ALA A 81 -0.55 7.69 -11.77
N GLY A 82 -0.38 7.86 -13.08
CA GLY A 82 0.06 9.12 -13.69
C GLY A 82 1.56 9.37 -13.58
N SER A 83 2.17 9.12 -12.42
CA SER A 83 3.61 9.13 -12.19
C SER A 83 4.06 7.91 -11.39
N SER A 84 5.37 7.78 -11.15
CA SER A 84 5.87 6.83 -10.15
C SER A 84 5.37 7.23 -8.74
N PRO A 85 4.94 6.27 -7.90
CA PRO A 85 4.55 6.51 -6.51
C PRO A 85 5.71 7.06 -5.67
N LYS A 86 5.37 7.92 -4.72
CA LYS A 86 6.30 8.41 -3.70
C LYS A 86 5.75 8.12 -2.31
N VAL A 87 6.54 7.44 -1.49
CA VAL A 87 6.22 7.30 -0.06
C VAL A 87 6.53 8.62 0.65
N GLU A 88 5.50 9.34 1.08
CA GLU A 88 5.62 10.63 1.75
C GLU A 88 5.90 10.49 3.25
N SER A 89 5.31 9.47 3.88
CA SER A 89 5.57 9.18 5.28
C SER A 89 5.23 7.74 5.65
N ILE A 90 6.00 7.18 6.58
CA ILE A 90 5.69 5.94 7.28
C ILE A 90 5.59 6.28 8.77
N PHE A 91 4.49 5.89 9.41
CA PHE A 91 4.27 6.16 10.84
C PHE A 91 3.40 5.08 11.48
N PHE A 92 3.36 5.07 12.81
CA PHE A 92 2.62 4.08 13.58
C PHE A 92 1.45 4.73 14.32
N TYR A 93 0.28 4.09 14.26
CA TYR A 93 -0.90 4.56 14.98
C TYR A 93 -1.91 3.42 15.22
N PRO A 94 -2.63 3.41 16.36
CA PRO A 94 -3.73 2.46 16.58
C PRO A 94 -4.90 2.69 15.64
N VAL A 95 -5.42 1.61 15.04
CA VAL A 95 -6.70 1.56 14.33
C VAL A 95 -7.55 0.50 15.02
N LYS A 96 -8.68 0.90 15.62
CA LYS A 96 -9.51 0.04 16.48
C LYS A 96 -8.70 -0.72 17.55
N GLY A 97 -7.80 -0.01 18.23
CA GLY A 97 -6.98 -0.53 19.33
C GLY A 97 -5.78 -1.39 18.92
N LYS A 98 -5.58 -1.68 17.62
CA LYS A 98 -4.41 -2.40 17.12
C LYS A 98 -3.42 -1.44 16.47
N ILE A 99 -2.16 -1.50 16.86
CA ILE A 99 -1.11 -0.66 16.27
C ILE A 99 -0.88 -1.12 14.83
N ASN A 100 -0.91 -0.16 13.89
CA ASN A 100 -0.69 -0.36 12.48
C ASN A 100 0.55 0.40 12.01
N VAL A 101 1.22 -0.11 10.98
CA VAL A 101 2.05 0.68 10.07
C VAL A 101 1.09 1.44 9.16
N LEU A 102 1.26 2.74 9.03
CA LEU A 102 0.53 3.58 8.08
C LEU A 102 1.52 4.22 7.13
N THR A 103 1.21 4.15 5.83
CA THR A 103 2.03 4.72 4.77
C THR A 103 1.17 5.73 4.01
N LEU A 104 1.63 6.97 3.90
CA LEU A 104 1.07 7.94 2.96
C LEU A 104 1.87 7.85 1.66
N VAL A 105 1.20 7.55 0.56
CA VAL A 105 1.79 7.51 -0.79
C VAL A 105 1.15 8.59 -1.64
N SER A 106 1.94 9.19 -2.53
CA SER A 106 1.49 10.21 -3.47
C SER A 106 1.92 9.89 -4.90
N TRP A 107 1.18 10.46 -5.85
CA TRP A 107 1.48 10.46 -7.28
C TRP A 107 1.22 11.83 -7.87
N GLU A 108 2.09 12.29 -8.76
CA GLU A 108 1.87 13.51 -9.53
C GLU A 108 0.94 13.21 -10.71
N LEU A 109 -0.12 14.01 -10.83
CA LEU A 109 -1.07 13.93 -11.94
C LEU A 109 -0.80 15.09 -12.90
N THR A 110 -0.64 14.78 -14.19
CA THR A 110 -0.25 15.76 -15.21
C THR A 110 -1.12 15.75 -16.47
N SER A 111 -2.31 15.12 -16.42
CA SER A 111 -3.26 15.06 -17.54
C SER A 111 -4.01 16.40 -17.74
N ARG A 112 -3.28 17.43 -18.15
CA ARG A 112 -3.87 18.77 -18.36
C ARG A 112 -4.91 18.82 -19.48
N GLY A 113 -4.82 17.91 -20.45
CA GLY A 113 -5.76 17.82 -21.57
C GLY A 113 -7.19 17.46 -21.15
N ASP A 114 -7.35 16.63 -20.13
CA ASP A 114 -8.67 16.32 -19.53
C ASP A 114 -9.00 17.21 -18.31
N GLY A 115 -8.07 18.09 -17.91
CA GLY A 115 -8.22 18.97 -16.75
C GLY A 115 -7.89 18.31 -15.41
N THR A 116 -7.23 17.15 -15.38
CA THR A 116 -6.80 16.44 -14.18
C THR A 116 -5.33 16.66 -13.90
N TYR A 117 -5.03 17.42 -12.86
CA TYR A 117 -3.66 17.71 -12.47
C TYR A 117 -3.54 18.02 -10.98
N GLY A 118 -2.36 17.81 -10.42
CA GLY A 118 -2.10 17.99 -8.99
C GLY A 118 -1.46 16.76 -8.39
N THR A 119 -1.84 16.40 -7.17
CA THR A 119 -1.27 15.26 -6.46
C THR A 119 -2.38 14.35 -5.96
N LEU A 120 -2.34 13.09 -6.41
CA LEU A 120 -3.13 12.00 -5.82
C LEU A 120 -2.43 11.56 -4.54
N TYR A 121 -3.19 11.39 -3.47
CA TYR A 121 -2.72 10.81 -2.22
C TYR A 121 -3.55 9.58 -1.86
N GLN A 122 -2.90 8.58 -1.26
CA GLN A 122 -3.56 7.42 -0.67
C GLN A 122 -2.85 7.02 0.62
N VAL A 123 -3.62 6.75 1.67
CA VAL A 123 -3.11 6.13 2.89
C VAL A 123 -3.33 4.64 2.82
N PHE A 124 -2.28 3.89 3.10
CA PHE A 124 -2.29 2.45 3.31
C PHE A 124 -2.07 2.14 4.78
N GLY A 125 -2.62 1.01 5.24
CA GLY A 125 -2.44 0.58 6.61
C GLY A 125 -2.21 -0.91 6.70
N TYR A 126 -1.34 -1.32 7.62
CA TYR A 126 -0.92 -2.70 7.78
C TYR A 126 -0.86 -3.10 9.25
N TYR A 127 -1.42 -4.24 9.58
CA TYR A 127 -1.38 -4.81 10.94
C TYR A 127 -0.56 -6.11 10.96
N LYS A 128 0.04 -6.41 12.11
CA LYS A 128 0.75 -7.67 12.36
C LYS A 128 -0.21 -8.85 12.41
N LYS A 129 0.08 -9.89 11.63
CA LYS A 129 -0.50 -11.24 11.75
C LYS A 129 0.30 -12.08 12.74
N SER A 130 -0.23 -13.27 13.08
CA SER A 130 0.37 -14.18 14.06
C SER A 130 1.77 -14.67 13.70
N ASN A 131 2.14 -14.69 12.41
CA ASN A 131 3.42 -15.15 11.89
C ASN A 131 4.45 -14.02 11.68
N ASN A 132 4.31 -12.89 12.38
CA ASN A 132 5.16 -11.71 12.21
C ASN A 132 5.16 -11.08 10.80
N THR A 133 4.23 -11.47 9.93
CA THR A 133 4.00 -10.76 8.66
C THR A 133 3.06 -9.57 8.88
N LEU A 134 3.10 -8.63 7.94
CA LEU A 134 2.12 -7.55 7.86
C LEU A 134 1.04 -7.88 6.84
N SER A 135 -0.17 -7.39 7.09
CA SER A 135 -1.31 -7.55 6.18
C SER A 135 -2.07 -6.24 6.07
N ALA A 136 -2.58 -5.94 4.88
CA ALA A 136 -3.41 -4.77 4.64
C ALA A 136 -4.60 -4.72 5.61
N ASN A 137 -4.79 -3.55 6.23
CA ASN A 137 -5.91 -3.24 7.08
C ASN A 137 -7.06 -2.71 6.22
N LYS A 138 -8.07 -3.56 6.00
CA LYS A 138 -9.23 -3.25 5.16
C LYS A 138 -10.04 -2.02 5.64
N LEU A 139 -9.93 -1.64 6.91
CA LEU A 139 -10.57 -0.41 7.41
C LEU A 139 -9.90 0.86 6.92
N ILE A 140 -8.61 0.80 6.59
CA ILE A 140 -7.86 1.91 6.00
C ILE A 140 -8.00 1.88 4.49
N GLU A 141 -7.82 0.70 3.89
CA GLU A 141 -7.87 0.49 2.43
C GLU A 141 -9.21 0.90 1.82
N PHE A 142 -10.33 0.62 2.49
CA PHE A 142 -11.67 0.93 1.99
C PHE A 142 -12.25 2.24 2.55
N ASP A 143 -11.48 3.02 3.31
CA ASP A 143 -11.93 4.35 3.74
C ASP A 143 -11.70 5.37 2.62
N GLY A 144 -12.76 5.67 1.88
CA GLY A 144 -12.71 6.63 0.77
C GLY A 144 -12.30 8.05 1.17
N ARG A 145 -12.23 8.37 2.47
CA ARG A 145 -11.70 9.66 2.95
C ARG A 145 -10.18 9.66 3.04
N LEU A 146 -9.53 8.50 3.06
CA LEU A 146 -8.08 8.33 3.16
C LEU A 146 -7.37 8.25 1.80
N GLY A 147 -8.08 8.52 0.71
CA GLY A 147 -7.53 8.76 -0.60
C GLY A 147 -8.19 9.98 -1.26
N GLY A 148 -7.46 10.68 -2.13
CA GLY A 148 -8.03 11.81 -2.86
C GLY A 148 -7.00 12.69 -3.54
N ILE A 149 -7.50 13.61 -4.38
CA ILE A 149 -6.69 14.54 -5.15
C ILE A 149 -6.63 15.89 -4.44
N GLU A 150 -5.43 16.45 -4.36
CA GLU A 150 -5.23 17.88 -4.21
C GLU A 150 -4.93 18.49 -5.57
N GLY A 151 -5.78 19.39 -6.06
CA GLY A 151 -5.62 20.00 -7.38
C GLY A 151 -6.93 20.03 -8.13
N PHE A 152 -6.98 19.44 -9.33
CA PHE A 152 -8.15 19.42 -10.19
C PHE A 152 -8.38 18.01 -10.73
N GLN A 153 -9.64 17.63 -10.86
CA GLN A 153 -10.08 16.40 -11.50
C GLN A 153 -11.14 16.76 -12.53
N SER A 154 -10.87 16.47 -13.80
CA SER A 154 -11.78 16.82 -14.91
C SER A 154 -12.20 18.31 -14.90
N GLY A 155 -11.27 19.21 -14.56
CA GLY A 155 -11.52 20.65 -14.46
C GLY A 155 -12.21 21.11 -13.17
N VAL A 156 -12.61 20.19 -12.28
CA VAL A 156 -13.24 20.51 -10.99
C VAL A 156 -12.17 20.59 -9.89
N PRO A 157 -12.06 21.70 -9.14
CA PRO A 157 -11.15 21.80 -8.01
C PRO A 157 -11.42 20.71 -6.97
N GLN A 158 -10.35 20.04 -6.52
CA GLN A 158 -10.34 19.02 -5.48
C GLN A 158 -9.43 19.48 -4.33
N SER A 159 -9.79 19.13 -3.11
CA SER A 159 -8.93 19.34 -1.96
C SER A 159 -8.87 18.09 -1.08
N PHE A 160 -7.65 17.65 -0.80
CA PHE A 160 -7.38 16.51 0.06
C PHE A 160 -6.74 16.96 1.36
N LYS A 161 -7.31 16.58 2.50
CA LYS A 161 -6.88 17.13 3.80
C LYS A 161 -5.70 16.39 4.43
N TYR A 162 -5.53 15.10 4.14
CA TYR A 162 -4.69 14.22 4.95
C TYR A 162 -3.28 14.02 4.36
N LYS A 163 -2.59 15.14 4.07
CA LYS A 163 -1.28 15.16 3.38
C LYS A 163 -0.08 14.91 4.29
N ASN A 164 -0.29 14.59 5.57
CA ASN A 164 0.78 14.28 6.52
C ASN A 164 0.29 13.40 7.67
N ALA A 165 1.24 12.79 8.39
CA ALA A 165 0.96 11.89 9.50
C ALA A 165 0.11 12.53 10.62
N ALA A 166 0.30 13.81 10.94
CA ALA A 166 -0.45 14.47 12.00
C ALA A 166 -1.95 14.60 11.64
N ALA A 167 -2.25 15.03 10.42
CA ALA A 167 -3.62 15.14 9.91
C ALA A 167 -4.31 13.76 9.84
N ILE A 168 -3.61 12.73 9.37
CA ILE A 168 -4.13 11.36 9.31
C ILE A 168 -4.43 10.83 10.72
N LYS A 169 -3.50 11.00 11.67
CA LYS A 169 -3.69 10.58 13.07
C LYS A 169 -4.88 11.28 13.72
N ALA A 170 -5.02 12.60 13.49
CA ALA A 170 -6.15 13.37 14.01
C ALA A 170 -7.49 12.83 13.49
N TYR A 171 -7.55 12.49 12.20
CA TYR A 171 -8.72 11.89 11.58
C TYR A 171 -9.05 10.50 12.16
N LEU A 172 -8.06 9.62 12.27
CA LEU A 172 -8.24 8.27 12.82
C LEU A 172 -8.64 8.28 14.29
N LYS A 173 -8.21 9.30 15.05
CA LYS A 173 -8.62 9.50 16.45
C LYS A 173 -10.11 9.83 16.59
N ALA A 174 -10.70 10.46 15.58
CA ALA A 174 -12.08 10.93 15.60
C ALA A 174 -13.09 9.88 15.07
N GLN A 175 -12.62 8.70 14.65
CA GLN A 175 -13.45 7.55 14.26
C GLN A 175 -13.73 6.66 15.47
#